data_AF-A0A820BCH7-F1
#
_entry.id   AF-A0A820BCH7-F1
#
_cell.length_a   1.000
_cell.length_b   1.000
_cell.length_c   1.000
_cell.angle_alpha   90.00
_cell.angle_beta   90.00
_cell.angle_gamma   90.00
#
_symmetry.space_group_name_H-M   'P 1'
#
loop_
_entity.id
_entity.type
_entity.pdbx_description
1 polymer ?
#
loop_
_entity_poly.entity_id
_entity_poly.type
_entity_poly.pdbx_seq_one_letter_code
_entity_poly.pdbx_strand_id
1 'polypeptide(L)'
;DTNRKPDEIFEDVSYELGKIVKQQPVVRPRDPALDKLKNKKIIFVVGGPGSGKGTQCERIVQRYGYTHLSTGDLLRAAVQSKTERGEQLNALMTEGKLVPMEVVLDLLKENMIKNY
;
A
#
# COMPACT_ATOMS: atom_id res chain seq x y z
N ASP A 1 -6.83 28.50 -7.53
CA ASP A 1 -7.90 29.43 -7.16
C ASP A 1 -7.70 29.83 -5.70
N THR A 2 -7.13 31.00 -5.44
CA THR A 2 -6.49 31.36 -4.15
C THR A 2 -7.28 32.32 -3.27
N ASN A 3 -8.60 32.45 -3.48
CA ASN A 3 -9.45 33.45 -2.80
C ASN A 3 -10.43 32.88 -1.76
N ARG A 4 -10.25 31.65 -1.29
CA ARG A 4 -11.15 31.04 -0.29
C ARG A 4 -10.81 31.51 1.12
N LYS A 5 -11.83 31.85 1.91
CA LYS A 5 -11.64 32.22 3.32
C LYS A 5 -11.31 30.98 4.17
N PRO A 6 -10.51 31.10 5.24
CA PRO A 6 -10.16 29.97 6.11
C PRO A 6 -11.37 29.18 6.62
N ASP A 7 -12.47 29.86 6.95
CA ASP A 7 -13.69 29.21 7.45
C ASP A 7 -14.36 28.33 6.39
N GLU A 8 -14.37 28.76 5.12
CA GLU A 8 -14.93 27.96 4.02
C GLU A 8 -14.09 26.70 3.78
N ILE A 9 -12.78 26.78 3.96
CA ILE A 9 -11.89 25.62 3.88
C ILE A 9 -12.15 24.68 5.06
N PHE A 10 -12.36 25.23 6.25
CA PHE A 10 -12.65 24.46 7.46
C PHE A 10 -13.98 23.70 7.35
N GLU A 11 -15.02 24.31 6.80
CA GLU A 11 -16.32 23.65 6.58
C GLU A 11 -16.20 22.49 5.60
N ASP A 12 -15.50 22.65 4.48
CA ASP A 12 -15.25 21.56 3.53
C ASP A 12 -14.51 20.39 4.17
N VAL A 13 -13.43 20.70 4.90
CA VAL A 13 -12.63 19.68 5.60
C VAL A 13 -13.48 18.98 6.65
N SER A 14 -14.29 19.72 7.41
CA SER A 14 -15.19 19.17 8.44
C SER A 14 -16.27 18.28 7.83
N TYR A 15 -16.80 18.66 6.67
CA TYR A 15 -17.78 17.87 5.93
C TYR A 15 -17.19 16.53 5.47
N GLU A 16 -16.00 16.55 4.86
CA GLU A 16 -15.32 15.32 4.42
C GLU A 16 -14.88 14.44 5.61
N LEU A 17 -14.35 15.04 6.68
CA LEU A 17 -14.05 14.33 7.91
C LEU A 17 -15.30 13.70 8.52
N GLY A 18 -16.44 14.40 8.50
CA GLY A 18 -17.72 13.88 8.98
C GLY A 18 -18.16 12.60 8.25
N LYS A 19 -17.89 12.49 6.94
CA LYS A 19 -18.16 11.26 6.17
C LYS A 19 -17.28 10.09 6.62
N ILE A 20 -16.04 10.36 7.03
CA ILE A 20 -15.09 9.35 7.49
C ILE A 20 -15.41 8.92 8.93
N VAL A 21 -15.65 9.90 9.81
CA VAL A 21 -15.89 9.65 11.24
C VAL A 21 -17.23 8.95 11.49
N LYS A 22 -18.25 9.19 10.65
CA LYS A 22 -19.55 8.52 10.76
C LYS A 22 -19.56 7.10 10.16
N GLN A 23 -18.49 6.69 9.47
CA GLN A 23 -18.40 5.30 9.02
C GLN A 23 -18.27 4.39 10.25
N GLN A 24 -19.17 3.42 10.35
CA GLN A 24 -19.02 2.37 11.34
C GLN A 24 -17.68 1.65 11.12
N PRO A 25 -17.00 1.20 12.18
CA PRO A 25 -15.81 0.39 12.04
C PRO A 25 -16.15 -0.79 11.12
N VAL A 26 -15.45 -0.88 9.99
CA VAL A 26 -15.63 -1.99 9.05
C VAL A 26 -15.21 -3.26 9.78
N VAL A 27 -16.19 -4.02 10.27
CA VAL A 27 -15.95 -5.35 10.85
C VAL A 27 -15.59 -6.28 9.70
N ARG A 28 -14.29 -6.40 9.44
CA ARG A 28 -13.79 -7.36 8.44
C ARG A 28 -13.80 -8.76 9.04
N PRO A 29 -14.28 -9.79 8.31
CA PRO A 29 -14.17 -11.17 8.75
C PRO A 29 -12.74 -11.51 9.14
N ARG A 30 -12.56 -12.28 10.22
CA ARG A 30 -11.23 -12.76 10.61
C ARG A 30 -10.68 -13.64 9.48
N ASP A 31 -9.51 -13.28 8.99
CA ASP A 31 -8.74 -14.14 8.08
C ASP A 31 -7.72 -14.97 8.90
N PRO A 32 -7.90 -16.29 9.02
CA PRO A 32 -6.99 -17.16 9.77
C PRO A 32 -5.56 -17.12 9.24
N ALA A 33 -5.35 -16.83 7.95
CA ALA A 33 -4.01 -16.77 7.37
C ALA A 33 -3.19 -15.60 7.96
N LEU A 34 -3.86 -14.55 8.43
CA LEU A 34 -3.21 -13.41 9.09
C LEU A 34 -2.77 -13.71 10.53
N ASP A 35 -3.22 -14.82 11.14
CA ASP A 35 -2.75 -15.20 12.47
C ASP A 35 -1.23 -15.47 12.50
N LYS A 36 -0.64 -15.85 11.36
CA LYS A 36 0.82 -15.97 11.18
C LYS A 36 1.57 -14.67 11.44
N LEU A 37 0.90 -13.53 11.29
CA LEU A 37 1.49 -12.19 11.40
C LEU A 37 1.30 -11.55 12.78
N LYS A 38 0.48 -12.13 13.67
CA LYS A 38 0.05 -11.51 14.95
C LYS A 38 1.20 -10.98 15.83
N ASN A 39 2.34 -11.67 15.82
CA ASN A 39 3.49 -11.33 16.65
C ASN A 39 4.69 -10.80 15.84
N LYS A 40 4.45 -10.39 14.58
CA LYS A 40 5.48 -9.84 13.69
C LYS A 40 5.45 -8.32 13.72
N LYS A 41 6.64 -7.70 13.73
CA LYS A 41 6.77 -6.24 13.64
C LYS A 41 6.72 -5.82 12.17
N ILE A 42 5.73 -5.03 11.79
CA ILE A 42 5.58 -4.47 10.44
C ILE A 42 6.06 -3.02 10.48
N ILE A 43 6.95 -2.65 9.57
CA ILE A 43 7.52 -1.31 9.48
C ILE A 43 7.19 -0.73 8.11
N PHE A 44 6.45 0.38 8.08
CA PHE A 44 6.21 1.13 6.86
C PHE A 44 7.34 2.14 6.66
N VAL A 45 8.01 2.06 5.51
CA VAL A 45 9.08 3.00 5.12
C VAL A 45 8.56 3.87 3.99
N VAL A 46 8.33 5.16 4.28
CA VAL A 46 7.66 6.11 3.37
C VAL A 46 8.59 7.28 3.06
N GLY A 47 8.50 7.83 1.84
CA GLY A 47 9.33 8.95 1.38
C GLY A 47 9.23 9.15 -0.13
N GLY A 48 9.51 10.37 -0.60
CA GLY A 48 9.38 10.74 -2.02
C GLY A 48 10.32 9.98 -2.97
N PRO A 49 10.09 10.03 -4.30
CA PRO A 49 10.99 9.43 -5.29
C PRO A 49 12.44 9.88 -5.09
N GLY A 50 13.41 8.98 -5.25
CA GLY A 50 14.84 9.29 -5.08
C GLY A 50 15.33 9.40 -3.62
N SER A 51 14.46 9.31 -2.60
CA SER A 51 14.86 9.47 -1.19
C SER A 51 15.71 8.33 -0.59
N GLY A 52 16.10 7.33 -1.38
CA GLY A 52 16.98 6.24 -0.93
C GLY A 52 16.33 5.14 -0.06
N LYS A 53 14.99 5.05 0.01
CA LYS A 53 14.27 4.03 0.82
C LYS A 53 14.75 2.61 0.55
N GLY A 54 14.82 2.22 -0.73
CA GLY A 54 15.24 0.87 -1.14
C GLY A 54 16.63 0.54 -0.59
N THR A 55 17.60 1.44 -0.76
CA THR A 55 18.95 1.32 -0.22
C THR A 55 18.97 1.17 1.31
N GLN A 56 18.13 1.92 2.03
CA GLN A 56 18.05 1.77 3.49
C GLN A 56 17.37 0.47 3.91
N CYS A 57 16.33 0.05 3.21
CA CYS A 57 15.66 -1.23 3.44
C CYS A 57 16.61 -2.40 3.23
N GLU A 58 17.43 -2.40 2.18
CA GLU A 58 18.45 -3.43 1.93
C GLU A 58 19.44 -3.54 3.10
N ARG A 59 19.92 -2.41 3.64
CA ARG A 59 20.79 -2.39 4.82
C ARG A 59 20.09 -2.91 6.07
N ILE A 60 18.81 -2.59 6.25
CA ILE A 60 17.98 -3.09 7.37
C ILE A 60 17.82 -4.61 7.26
N VAL A 61 17.55 -5.15 6.07
CA VAL A 61 17.49 -6.59 5.80
C VAL A 61 18.80 -7.26 6.21
N GLN A 62 19.94 -6.75 5.72
CA GLN A 62 21.25 -7.32 6.02
C GLN A 62 21.61 -7.27 7.51
N ARG A 63 21.26 -6.17 8.20
CA ARG A 63 21.63 -5.96 9.60
C ARG A 63 20.71 -6.67 10.59
N TYR A 64 19.42 -6.76 10.29
CA TYR A 64 18.40 -7.20 11.25
C TYR A 64 17.60 -8.43 10.80
N GLY A 65 17.86 -8.98 9.61
CA GLY A 65 17.19 -10.18 9.11
C GLY A 65 15.71 -9.98 8.77
N TYR A 66 15.30 -8.74 8.47
CA TYR A 66 13.93 -8.45 8.05
C TYR A 66 13.68 -8.92 6.61
N THR A 67 12.41 -9.13 6.26
CA THR A 67 11.97 -9.30 4.86
C THR A 67 11.56 -7.94 4.30
N HIS A 68 12.18 -7.51 3.21
CA HIS A 68 11.79 -6.29 2.51
C HIS A 68 10.72 -6.61 1.45
N LEU A 69 9.54 -5.99 1.58
CA LEU A 69 8.47 -6.02 0.59
C LEU A 69 8.31 -4.63 -0.03
N SER A 70 8.65 -4.52 -1.31
CA SER A 70 8.54 -3.29 -2.10
C SER A 70 7.36 -3.43 -3.06
N THR A 71 6.36 -2.55 -2.95
CA THR A 71 5.16 -2.60 -3.81
C THR A 71 5.52 -2.50 -5.29
N GLY A 72 6.56 -1.72 -5.64
CA GLY A 72 7.07 -1.63 -7.00
C GLY A 72 7.64 -2.95 -7.52
N ASP A 73 8.35 -3.71 -6.69
CA ASP A 73 8.88 -5.03 -7.07
C ASP A 73 7.77 -6.07 -7.16
N LEU A 74 6.80 -6.04 -6.24
CA LEU A 74 5.62 -6.91 -6.29
C LEU A 74 4.81 -6.71 -7.57
N LEU A 75 4.59 -5.46 -7.98
CA LEU A 75 3.89 -5.14 -9.22
C LEU A 75 4.67 -5.62 -10.46
N ARG A 76 5.98 -5.37 -10.52
CA ARG A 76 6.84 -5.86 -11.62
C ARG A 76 6.83 -7.39 -11.71
N ALA A 77 6.90 -8.08 -10.56
CA ALA A 77 6.83 -9.54 -10.52
C ALA A 77 5.45 -10.06 -10.97
N ALA A 78 4.37 -9.39 -10.57
CA ALA A 78 3.01 -9.73 -11.00
C ALA A 78 2.84 -9.57 -12.53
N VAL A 79 3.38 -8.51 -13.12
CA VAL A 79 3.41 -8.32 -14.58
C VAL A 79 4.19 -9.44 -15.29
N GLN A 80 5.35 -9.83 -14.75
CA GLN A 80 6.17 -10.89 -15.33
C GLN A 80 5.53 -12.28 -15.27
N SER A 81 4.56 -12.50 -14.37
CA SER A 81 3.86 -13.79 -14.21
C SER A 81 2.99 -14.18 -15.40
N LYS A 82 2.69 -13.25 -16.33
CA LYS A 82 1.82 -13.46 -17.51
C LYS A 82 0.45 -14.09 -17.17
N THR A 83 -0.06 -13.79 -15.99
CA THR A 83 -1.44 -14.08 -15.61
C THR A 83 -2.37 -13.00 -16.16
N GLU A 84 -3.68 -13.25 -16.22
CA GLU A 84 -4.67 -12.23 -16.61
C GLU A 84 -4.52 -10.95 -15.77
N ARG A 85 -4.33 -11.09 -14.46
CA ARG A 85 -4.02 -9.98 -13.54
C ARG A 85 -2.72 -9.26 -13.93
N GLY A 86 -1.68 -10.02 -14.30
CA GLY A 86 -0.40 -9.48 -14.75
C GLY A 86 -0.52 -8.66 -16.04
N GLU A 87 -1.33 -9.11 -16.99
CA GLU A 87 -1.60 -8.38 -18.24
C GLU A 87 -2.36 -7.07 -18.00
N GLN A 88 -3.39 -7.10 -17.13
CA GLN A 88 -4.13 -5.90 -16.72
C GLN A 88 -3.21 -4.88 -16.04
N LEU A 89 -2.34 -5.35 -15.13
CA LEU A 89 -1.33 -4.51 -14.47
C LEU A 89 -0.34 -3.92 -15.48
N ASN A 90 0.09 -4.71 -16.46
CA ASN A 90 1.01 -4.25 -17.49
C ASN A 90 0.41 -3.14 -18.34
N ALA A 91 -0.86 -3.27 -18.73
CA ALA A 91 -1.58 -2.24 -19.47
C ALA A 91 -1.65 -0.93 -18.66
N LEU A 92 -2.09 -0.99 -17.40
CA LEU A 92 -2.17 0.17 -16.51
C LEU A 92 -0.81 0.87 -16.35
N MET A 93 0.23 0.10 -16.08
CA MET A 93 1.58 0.63 -15.85
C MET A 93 2.19 1.25 -17.12
N THR A 94 1.98 0.64 -18.29
CA THR A 94 2.46 1.16 -19.58
C THR A 94 1.74 2.44 -19.97
N GLU A 95 0.46 2.57 -19.62
CA GLU A 95 -0.34 3.79 -19.82
C GLU A 95 -0.02 4.90 -18.80
N GLY A 96 0.87 4.66 -17.83
CA GLY A 96 1.18 5.60 -16.75
C GLY A 96 0.02 5.80 -15.77
N LYS A 97 -0.96 4.91 -15.76
CA LYS A 97 -2.11 4.94 -14.84
C LYS A 97 -1.71 4.40 -13.48
N LEU A 98 -2.38 4.90 -12.45
CA LEU A 98 -2.25 4.39 -11.10
C LEU A 98 -2.89 3.01 -11.00
N VAL A 99 -2.16 2.08 -10.37
CA VAL A 99 -2.71 0.77 -10.01
C VAL A 99 -3.70 0.95 -8.85
N PRO A 100 -4.91 0.37 -8.91
CA PRO A 100 -5.88 0.45 -7.83
C PRO A 100 -5.31 -0.04 -6.50
N MET A 101 -5.69 0.63 -5.41
CA MET A 101 -5.16 0.36 -4.06
C MET A 101 -5.44 -1.08 -3.62
N GLU A 102 -6.64 -1.58 -3.93
CA GLU A 102 -7.10 -2.92 -3.60
C GLU A 102 -6.15 -3.97 -4.17
N VAL A 103 -5.71 -3.79 -5.41
CA VAL A 103 -4.79 -4.71 -6.09
C VAL A 103 -3.42 -4.73 -5.41
N VAL A 104 -2.93 -3.56 -4.98
CA VAL A 104 -1.65 -3.45 -4.25
C VAL A 104 -1.74 -4.12 -2.89
N LEU A 105 -2.85 -3.91 -2.16
CA LEU A 105 -3.09 -4.51 -0.86
C LEU A 105 -3.19 -6.04 -0.95
N ASP A 106 -3.85 -6.56 -1.98
CA ASP A 106 -3.96 -8.00 -2.21
C ASP A 106 -2.58 -8.63 -2.51
N LEU A 107 -1.78 -8.02 -3.39
CA LEU A 107 -0.41 -8.48 -3.66
C LEU A 107 0.45 -8.47 -2.39
N LEU A 108 0.33 -7.41 -1.59
CA LEU A 108 1.09 -7.29 -0.35
C LEU A 108 0.67 -8.39 0.64
N LYS A 109 -0.63 -8.61 0.82
CA LYS A 109 -1.18 -9.65 1.70
C LYS A 109 -0.71 -11.04 1.31
N GLU A 110 -0.82 -11.40 0.03
CA GLU A 110 -0.36 -12.69 -0.51
C GLU A 110 1.13 -12.91 -0.20
N ASN A 111 1.97 -11.89 -0.42
CA ASN A 111 3.41 -11.98 -0.18
C ASN A 111 3.77 -11.99 1.32
N MET A 112 3.04 -11.25 2.16
CA MET A 112 3.22 -11.33 3.60
C MET A 112 2.89 -12.73 4.13
N ILE A 113 1.81 -13.36 3.65
CA ILE A 113 1.43 -14.72 4.08
C ILE A 113 2.38 -15.77 3.50
N LYS A 114 2.88 -15.61 2.28
CA LYS A 114 3.79 -16.59 1.64
C LYS A 114 5.14 -16.69 2.33
N ASN A 115 5.64 -15.58 2.89
CA ASN A 115 6.95 -15.53 3.54
C ASN A 115 6.93 -15.99 5.01
N TYR A 116 5.78 -16.44 5.55
CA TYR A 116 5.61 -16.89 6.95
C TYR A 116 4.65 -18.09 7.06
#